data_AF-A0AAU5XD63-F1
#
_entry.id   AF-A0AAU5XD63-F1
#
_cell.length_a   1.000
_cell.length_b   1.000
_cell.length_c   1.000
_cell.angle_alpha   90.00
_cell.angle_beta   90.00
_cell.angle_gamma   90.00
#
_symmetry.space_group_name_H-M   'P 1'
#
loop_
_entity.id
_entity.type
_entity.pdbx_description
1 polymer ?
#
loop_
_entity_poly.entity_id
_entity_poly.type
_entity_poly.pdbx_seq_one_letter_code
_entity_poly.pdbx_strand_id
1 'polypeptide(L)'
;MAEAEAARELADAATVPTPEPVAIGEPGAGCPLPWSVRDTPAGVLRERFSDYDGAQPNDPVKAAQAILRAVDDDTSPLRLPLGPEAVTLIRRKLQRQLADLDSWETVSFDTRYPGA
;
A
#
# COMPACT_ATOMS: atom_id res chain seq x y z
N MET A 1 1.88 -21.53 -2.92
CA MET A 1 1.61 -22.01 -4.30
C MET A 1 0.65 -21.08 -5.03
N ALA A 2 -0.50 -20.68 -4.45
CA ALA A 2 -1.49 -19.80 -5.09
C ALA A 2 -1.03 -18.34 -5.31
N GLU A 3 -0.22 -17.78 -4.40
CA GLU A 3 0.25 -16.38 -4.50
C GLU A 3 1.22 -16.16 -5.67
N ALA A 4 2.11 -17.13 -5.94
CA ALA A 4 3.07 -17.05 -7.03
C ALA A 4 2.40 -17.13 -8.41
N GLU A 5 1.25 -17.79 -8.50
CA GLU A 5 0.44 -17.87 -9.71
C GLU A 5 -0.32 -16.55 -9.93
N ALA A 6 -0.96 -16.00 -8.88
CA ALA A 6 -1.62 -14.70 -8.93
C ALA A 6 -0.63 -13.55 -9.25
N ALA A 7 0.59 -13.60 -8.72
CA ALA A 7 1.63 -12.61 -9.02
C ALA A 7 2.11 -12.69 -10.48
N ARG A 8 2.14 -13.89 -11.09
CA ARG A 8 2.45 -14.06 -12.52
C ARG A 8 1.33 -13.54 -13.41
N GLU A 9 0.09 -13.85 -13.07
CA GLU A 9 -1.08 -13.37 -13.80
C GLU A 9 -1.17 -11.83 -13.78
N LEU A 10 -0.85 -11.22 -12.63
CA LEU A 10 -0.77 -9.76 -12.51
C LEU A 10 0.39 -9.16 -13.33
N ALA A 11 1.54 -9.84 -13.37
CA ALA A 11 2.70 -9.40 -14.14
C ALA A 11 2.42 -9.36 -15.65
N ASP A 12 1.64 -10.31 -16.18
CA ASP A 12 1.23 -10.34 -17.59
C ASP A 12 0.21 -9.22 -17.93
N ALA A 13 -0.50 -8.71 -16.92
CA ALA A 13 -1.50 -7.64 -17.07
C ALA A 13 -0.96 -6.22 -16.78
N ALA A 14 0.22 -6.10 -16.16
CA ALA A 14 0.74 -4.82 -15.69
C ALA A 14 1.36 -3.98 -16.83
N THR A 15 0.87 -2.74 -16.98
CA THR A 15 1.40 -1.76 -17.96
C THR A 15 2.69 -1.07 -17.50
N VAL A 16 3.09 -1.30 -16.24
CA VAL A 16 4.33 -0.78 -15.65
C VAL A 16 5.44 -1.84 -15.72
N PRO A 17 6.69 -1.48 -16.07
CA PRO A 17 7.79 -2.43 -16.11
C PRO A 17 7.99 -3.07 -14.74
N THR A 18 7.73 -4.39 -14.66
CA THR A 18 8.09 -5.18 -13.49
C THR A 18 9.62 -5.27 -13.45
N PRO A 19 10.31 -4.73 -12.42
CA PRO A 19 11.76 -4.76 -12.38
C PRO A 19 12.25 -6.21 -12.27
N GLU A 20 13.19 -6.61 -13.14
CA GLU A 20 13.90 -7.88 -12.96
C GLU A 20 14.75 -7.80 -11.68
N PRO A 21 14.68 -8.79 -10.78
CA PRO A 21 15.46 -8.77 -9.56
C PRO A 21 16.96 -8.80 -9.88
N VAL A 22 17.65 -7.68 -9.67
CA VAL A 22 19.11 -7.64 -9.70
C VAL A 22 19.63 -8.30 -8.42
N ALA A 23 20.21 -9.50 -8.56
CA ALA A 23 20.79 -10.25 -7.46
C ALA A 23 22.12 -9.61 -7.00
N ILE A 24 22.15 -9.04 -5.79
CA ILE A 24 23.42 -8.79 -5.09
C ILE A 24 23.68 -9.99 -4.18
N GLY A 25 24.47 -10.96 -4.68
CA GLY A 25 24.80 -12.22 -4.00
C GLY A 25 23.74 -13.31 -4.19
N GLU A 26 24.11 -14.58 -4.00
CA GLU A 26 23.26 -15.76 -4.26
C GLU A 26 22.16 -15.95 -3.20
N PRO A 27 20.87 -15.78 -3.55
CA PRO A 27 19.74 -16.08 -2.67
C PRO A 27 19.31 -17.57 -2.75
N GLY A 28 19.25 -18.26 -1.61
CA GLY A 28 18.68 -19.62 -1.49
C GLY A 28 17.15 -19.66 -1.64
N ALA A 29 16.58 -20.86 -1.81
CA ALA A 29 15.15 -21.05 -2.05
C ALA A 29 14.28 -20.41 -0.95
N GLY A 30 13.33 -19.54 -1.34
CA GLY A 30 12.42 -18.82 -0.43
C GLY A 30 12.60 -17.30 -0.36
N CYS A 31 13.49 -16.71 -1.18
CA CYS A 31 13.78 -15.27 -1.27
C CYS A 31 14.43 -14.67 0.00
N PRO A 32 15.71 -15.00 0.29
CA PRO A 32 16.49 -14.28 1.27
C PRO A 32 16.93 -12.95 0.65
N LEU A 33 16.65 -11.87 1.36
CA LEU A 33 17.20 -10.57 1.04
C LEU A 33 18.74 -10.58 1.12
N PRO A 34 19.44 -9.72 0.36
CA PRO A 34 20.87 -9.49 0.56
C PRO A 34 21.18 -9.21 2.04
N TRP A 35 22.29 -9.74 2.54
CA TRP A 35 22.72 -9.53 3.94
C TRP A 35 22.78 -8.04 4.31
N SER A 36 23.08 -7.17 3.35
CA SER A 36 23.17 -5.72 3.52
C SER A 36 21.85 -5.05 3.89
N VAL A 37 20.70 -5.67 3.58
CA VAL A 37 19.37 -5.11 3.88
C VAL A 37 18.60 -5.91 4.92
N ARG A 38 19.09 -7.09 5.33
CA ARG A 38 18.41 -8.00 6.27
C ARG A 38 18.04 -7.30 7.58
N ASP A 39 19.00 -6.60 8.18
CA ASP A 39 18.80 -5.94 9.49
C ASP A 39 18.23 -4.51 9.38
N THR A 40 17.94 -4.05 8.16
CA THR A 40 17.29 -2.75 7.98
C THR A 40 15.80 -2.86 8.34
N PRO A 41 15.13 -1.73 8.66
CA PRO A 41 13.68 -1.75 8.88
C PRO A 41 12.88 -2.38 7.73
N ALA A 42 13.36 -2.24 6.48
CA ALA A 42 12.75 -2.87 5.32
C ALA A 42 12.92 -4.40 5.31
N GLY A 43 14.09 -4.91 5.69
CA GLY A 43 14.35 -6.34 5.79
C GLY A 43 13.54 -7.00 6.91
N VAL A 44 13.52 -6.37 8.09
CA VAL A 44 12.69 -6.82 9.23
C VAL A 44 11.20 -6.83 8.89
N LEU A 45 10.71 -5.79 8.18
CA LEU A 45 9.31 -5.73 7.77
C LEU A 45 8.97 -6.83 6.76
N ARG A 46 9.88 -7.15 5.83
CA ARG A 46 9.68 -8.21 4.85
C ARG A 46 9.68 -9.60 5.47
N GLU A 47 10.57 -9.88 6.41
CA GLU A 47 10.54 -11.14 7.17
C GLU A 47 9.20 -11.32 7.88
N ARG A 48 8.68 -10.27 8.52
CA ARG A 48 7.33 -10.31 9.13
C ARG A 48 6.23 -10.59 8.13
N PHE A 49 6.31 -10.08 6.89
CA PHE A 49 5.32 -10.33 5.86
C PHE A 49 5.26 -11.80 5.42
N SER A 50 6.39 -12.50 5.42
CA SER A 50 6.44 -13.93 5.12
C SER A 50 5.63 -14.76 6.13
N ASP A 51 5.54 -14.32 7.38
CA ASP A 51 4.75 -14.97 8.43
C ASP A 51 3.22 -14.78 8.24
N TYR A 52 2.79 -13.86 7.38
CA TYR A 52 1.36 -13.59 7.12
C TYR A 52 0.80 -14.36 5.91
N ASP A 53 1.61 -15.11 5.16
CA ASP A 53 1.10 -15.96 4.07
C ASP A 53 0.13 -17.01 4.65
N GLY A 54 -1.09 -17.06 4.12
CA GLY A 54 -2.18 -17.89 4.65
C GLY A 54 -2.77 -17.46 6.00
N ALA A 55 -2.18 -16.47 6.69
CA ALA A 55 -2.63 -15.93 7.98
C ALA A 55 -3.09 -14.47 7.89
N GLN A 56 -3.52 -14.05 6.70
CA GLN A 56 -4.01 -12.70 6.47
C GLN A 56 -5.20 -12.42 7.39
N PRO A 57 -5.20 -11.30 8.13
CA PRO A 57 -6.31 -10.95 9.02
C PRO A 57 -7.61 -10.64 8.26
N ASN A 58 -7.48 -10.35 6.96
CA ASN A 58 -8.58 -10.00 6.07
C ASN A 58 -8.72 -11.04 4.94
N ASP A 59 -9.92 -11.12 4.37
CA ASP A 59 -10.26 -12.05 3.30
C ASP A 59 -9.68 -11.59 1.94
N PRO A 60 -8.69 -12.30 1.36
CA PRO A 60 -8.04 -11.89 0.12
C PRO A 60 -8.97 -11.99 -1.10
N VAL A 61 -9.96 -12.90 -1.07
CA VAL A 61 -10.92 -13.06 -2.19
C VAL A 61 -11.82 -11.84 -2.25
N LYS A 62 -12.31 -11.35 -1.11
CA LYS A 62 -13.11 -10.11 -1.06
C LYS A 62 -12.29 -8.89 -1.42
N ALA A 63 -11.02 -8.85 -1.05
CA ALA A 63 -10.11 -7.78 -1.45
C ALA A 63 -9.95 -7.70 -2.98
N ALA A 64 -9.69 -8.84 -3.63
CA ALA A 64 -9.60 -8.92 -5.09
C ALA A 64 -10.90 -8.48 -5.79
N GLN A 65 -12.06 -8.94 -5.29
CA GLN A 65 -13.36 -8.52 -5.81
C GLN A 65 -13.60 -7.01 -5.69
N ALA A 66 -13.19 -6.40 -4.58
CA ALA A 66 -13.29 -4.95 -4.39
C ALA A 66 -12.38 -4.18 -5.36
N ILE A 67 -11.17 -4.68 -5.62
CA ILE A 67 -10.25 -4.09 -6.61
C ILE A 67 -10.84 -4.16 -8.00
N LEU A 68 -11.32 -5.34 -8.44
CA LEU A 68 -11.93 -5.50 -9.77
C LEU A 68 -13.11 -4.56 -9.96
N ARG A 69 -13.99 -4.46 -8.96
CA ARG A 69 -15.10 -3.51 -8.99
C ARG A 69 -14.62 -2.06 -9.13
N ALA A 70 -13.53 -1.69 -8.46
CA ALA A 70 -12.99 -0.34 -8.54
C ALA A 70 -12.31 -0.04 -9.89
N VAL A 71 -11.85 -1.06 -10.63
CA VAL A 71 -11.29 -0.88 -11.98
C VAL A 71 -12.42 -0.60 -12.99
N ASP A 72 -13.57 -1.26 -12.83
CA ASP A 72 -14.71 -1.14 -13.74
C ASP A 72 -15.66 0.02 -13.42
N ASP A 73 -15.36 0.86 -12.41
CA ASP A 73 -16.21 1.98 -11.97
C ASP A 73 -15.61 3.33 -12.39
N ASP A 74 -16.31 4.07 -13.25
CA ASP A 74 -15.90 5.41 -13.70
C ASP A 74 -15.78 6.43 -12.55
N THR A 75 -16.39 6.15 -11.40
CA THR A 75 -16.33 7.00 -10.19
C THR A 75 -15.35 6.48 -9.13
N SER A 76 -14.45 5.57 -9.54
CA SER A 76 -13.51 4.92 -8.64
C SER A 76 -12.61 5.89 -7.87
N PRO A 77 -12.41 5.67 -6.56
CA PRO A 77 -11.57 6.55 -5.75
C PRO A 77 -10.09 6.35 -6.08
N LEU A 78 -9.31 7.43 -6.00
CA LEU A 78 -7.84 7.37 -6.15
C LEU A 78 -7.16 6.41 -5.15
N ARG A 79 -7.78 6.18 -3.99
CA ARG A 79 -7.29 5.27 -2.95
C ARG A 79 -8.44 4.39 -2.47
N LEU A 80 -8.25 3.08 -2.52
CA LEU A 80 -9.20 2.08 -2.05
C LEU A 80 -8.66 1.41 -0.77
N PRO A 81 -9.11 1.81 0.43
CA PRO A 81 -8.77 1.11 1.67
C PRO A 81 -9.40 -0.28 1.69
N LEU A 82 -8.60 -1.31 1.96
CA LEU A 82 -9.06 -2.69 2.07
C LEU A 82 -8.95 -3.17 3.52
N GLY A 83 -10.08 -3.58 4.09
CA GLY A 83 -10.17 -4.03 5.48
C GLY A 83 -10.54 -2.93 6.48
N PRO A 84 -11.12 -3.30 7.64
CA PRO A 84 -11.64 -2.36 8.62
C PRO A 84 -10.53 -1.53 9.29
N GLU A 85 -9.34 -2.10 9.48
CA GLU A 85 -8.19 -1.39 10.07
C GLU A 85 -7.73 -0.26 9.14
N ALA A 86 -7.62 -0.54 7.83
CA ALA A 86 -7.21 0.45 6.84
C ALA A 86 -8.17 1.65 6.83
N VAL A 87 -9.48 1.39 6.79
CA VAL A 87 -10.52 2.44 6.85
C VAL A 87 -10.41 3.25 8.14
N THR A 88 -10.26 2.58 9.28
CA THR A 88 -10.20 3.23 10.59
C THR A 88 -8.98 4.14 10.73
N LEU A 89 -7.80 3.65 10.34
CA LEU A 89 -6.55 4.40 10.46
C LEU A 89 -6.52 5.59 9.50
N ILE A 90 -6.97 5.40 8.26
CA ILE A 90 -7.03 6.48 7.27
C ILE A 90 -8.02 7.55 7.73
N ARG A 91 -9.22 7.17 8.18
CA ARG A 91 -10.21 8.12 8.70
C ARG A 91 -9.65 8.93 9.86
N ARG A 92 -9.01 8.27 10.83
CA ARG A 92 -8.38 8.95 11.98
C ARG A 92 -7.31 9.94 11.55
N LYS A 93 -6.49 9.59 10.55
CA LYS A 93 -5.45 10.48 10.02
C LYS A 93 -6.09 11.72 9.37
N LEU A 94 -7.06 11.52 8.49
CA LEU A 94 -7.75 12.62 7.79
C LEU A 94 -8.46 13.56 8.78
N GLN A 95 -9.13 13.02 9.79
CA GLN A 95 -9.78 13.83 10.82
C GLN A 95 -8.78 14.68 11.60
N ARG A 96 -7.59 14.16 11.88
CA ARG A 96 -6.54 14.94 12.55
C ARG A 96 -6.04 16.06 11.67
N GLN A 97 -5.78 15.77 10.40
CA GLN A 97 -5.33 16.78 9.44
C GLN A 97 -6.39 17.88 9.24
N LEU A 98 -7.67 17.51 9.22
CA LEU A 98 -8.77 18.47 9.17
C LEU A 98 -8.81 19.33 10.43
N ALA A 99 -8.71 18.73 11.62
CA ALA A 99 -8.67 19.48 12.88
C ALA A 99 -7.48 20.45 12.96
N ASP A 100 -6.32 20.04 12.44
CA ASP A 100 -5.14 20.90 12.34
C ASP A 100 -5.44 22.06 11.37
N LEU A 101 -6.04 21.81 10.21
CA LEU A 101 -6.42 22.86 9.25
C LEU A 101 -7.41 23.87 9.87
N ASP A 102 -8.47 23.37 10.51
CA ASP A 102 -9.50 24.18 11.16
C ASP A 102 -8.89 25.06 12.26
N SER A 103 -7.93 24.53 13.03
CA SER A 103 -7.25 25.27 14.10
C SER A 103 -6.41 26.45 13.58
N TRP A 104 -5.95 26.37 12.33
CA TRP A 104 -5.12 27.39 11.68
C TRP A 104 -5.88 28.20 10.63
N GLU A 105 -7.20 28.05 10.54
CA GLU A 105 -8.04 28.67 9.50
C GLU A 105 -7.85 30.19 9.47
N THR A 106 -8.10 30.88 10.59
CA THR A 106 -7.99 32.34 10.67
C THR A 106 -6.63 32.87 10.23
N VAL A 107 -5.54 32.25 10.72
CA VAL A 107 -4.17 32.67 10.39
C VAL A 107 -3.88 32.43 8.92
N SER A 108 -4.34 31.30 8.37
CA SER A 108 -4.12 30.94 6.96
C SER A 108 -4.92 31.84 6.02
N PHE A 109 -6.16 32.19 6.37
CA PHE A 109 -7.01 33.10 5.58
C PHE A 109 -6.45 34.52 5.50
N ASP A 110 -5.79 34.98 6.57
CA ASP A 110 -5.16 36.31 6.61
C ASP A 110 -3.90 36.42 5.73
N THR A 111 -3.39 35.31 5.19
CA THR A 111 -2.25 35.32 4.25
C THR A 111 -2.62 35.69 2.82
N ARG A 112 -3.90 35.97 2.54
CA ARG A 112 -4.35 36.33 1.19
C ARG A 112 -3.72 37.65 0.71
N TYR A 113 -3.34 37.69 -0.56
CA TYR A 113 -2.83 38.91 -1.18
C TYR A 113 -3.95 39.97 -1.31
N PRO A 114 -3.70 41.25 -0.99
CA PRO A 114 -4.70 42.29 -1.16
C PRO A 114 -5.12 42.43 -2.63
N GLY A 115 -6.39 42.19 -2.94
CA GLY A 115 -6.97 42.38 -4.27
C GLY A 115 -7.16 41.12 -5.14
N ALA A 116 -6.95 39.92 -4.57
CA ALA A 116 -7.38 38.64 -5.15
C ALA A 116 -8.80 38.25 -4.69
#